data_AF-A0A6N6JCU7-F1
#
_entry.id   AF-A0A6N6JCU7-F1
#
_cell.length_a   1.000
_cell.length_b   1.000
_cell.length_c   1.000
_cell.angle_alpha   90.00
_cell.angle_beta   90.00
_cell.angle_gamma   90.00
#
_symmetry.space_group_name_H-M   'P 1'
#
loop_
_entity.id
_entity.type
_entity.pdbx_description
1 polymer ?
#
loop_
_entity_poly.entity_id
_entity_poly.type
_entity_poly.pdbx_seq_one_letter_code
_entity_poly.pdbx_strand_id
1 'polypeptide(L)'
;MNLTPGTRVRIRAWSPPGHIRTPNYLRGRTGIIERALGPFENPEQRAYALPAPKRELYRVRFSMAEIWGSDAERPEDTLDAEVYAHWLEEA
;
A
#
# COMPACT_ATOMS: atom_id res chain seq x y z
N MET A 1 6.43 3.40 -11.92
CA MET A 1 5.08 2.94 -12.31
C MET A 1 4.15 4.12 -12.11
N ASN A 2 3.32 4.46 -13.09
CA ASN A 2 2.35 5.54 -12.94
C ASN A 2 0.95 4.91 -12.90
N LEU A 3 0.47 4.65 -11.68
CA LEU A 3 -0.81 4.00 -11.43
C LEU A 3 -1.94 5.04 -11.43
N THR A 4 -3.05 4.72 -12.09
CA THR A 4 -4.22 5.60 -12.18
C THR A 4 -5.33 5.15 -11.23
N PRO A 5 -6.24 6.04 -10.82
CA PRO A 5 -7.47 5.64 -10.12
C PRO A 5 -8.19 4.48 -10.83
N GLY A 6 -8.64 3.50 -10.05
CA GLY A 6 -9.29 2.29 -10.56
C GLY A 6 -8.35 1.13 -10.89
N THR A 7 -7.03 1.36 -10.96
CA THR A 7 -6.07 0.27 -11.20
C THR A 7 -6.06 -0.71 -10.02
N ARG A 8 -6.20 -2.01 -10.30
CA ARG A 8 -6.02 -3.07 -9.31
C ARG A 8 -4.53 -3.28 -9.04
N VAL A 9 -4.17 -3.33 -7.77
CA VAL A 9 -2.78 -3.50 -7.33
C VAL A 9 -2.70 -4.48 -6.19
N ARG A 10 -1.61 -5.24 -6.13
CA ARG A 10 -1.30 -6.09 -4.98
C ARG A 10 -0.19 -5.45 -4.18
N ILE A 11 -0.34 -5.45 -2.86
CA ILE A 11 0.75 -5.13 -1.96
C ILE A 11 1.71 -6.31 -1.95
N ARG A 12 2.99 -6.07 -2.20
CA ARG A 12 4.01 -7.11 -2.12
C ARG A 12 3.99 -7.80 -0.75
N ALA A 13 4.05 -9.13 -0.73
CA ALA A 13 4.08 -9.94 0.48
C ALA A 13 5.47 -9.95 1.17
N TRP A 14 6.21 -8.84 1.10
CA TRP A 14 7.57 -8.76 1.60
C TRP A 14 7.63 -8.59 3.12
N SER A 15 8.69 -9.08 3.74
CA SER A 15 9.00 -8.77 5.14
C SER A 15 10.47 -8.43 5.32
N PRO A 16 10.95 -7.32 4.71
CA PRO A 16 12.33 -6.89 4.91
C PRO A 16 12.52 -6.40 6.36
N PRO A 17 13.76 -6.42 6.87
CA PRO A 17 14.07 -5.82 8.16
C PRO A 17 14.01 -4.29 8.09
N GLY A 18 13.88 -3.64 9.25
CA GLY A 18 13.98 -2.19 9.39
C GLY A 18 12.64 -1.46 9.48
N HIS A 19 12.70 -0.13 9.35
CA HIS A 19 11.52 0.73 9.43
C HIS A 19 10.64 0.60 8.19
N ILE A 20 9.40 0.14 8.36
CA ILE A 20 8.43 -0.05 7.27
C ILE A 20 7.10 0.58 7.65
N ARG A 21 6.50 1.30 6.69
CA ARG A 21 5.18 1.92 6.86
C ARG A 21 4.03 1.09 6.27
N THR A 22 4.32 0.15 5.37
CA THR A 22 3.33 -0.77 4.81
C THR A 22 2.87 -1.77 5.88
N PRO A 23 1.60 -1.69 6.34
CA PRO A 23 1.09 -2.52 7.42
C PRO A 23 1.09 -4.00 7.07
N ASN A 24 1.42 -4.87 8.03
CA ASN A 24 1.54 -6.30 7.78
C ASN A 24 0.23 -6.93 7.27
N TYR A 25 -0.92 -6.50 7.80
CA TYR A 25 -2.24 -7.04 7.42
C TYR A 25 -2.63 -6.76 5.96
N LEU A 26 -1.98 -5.78 5.32
CA LEU A 26 -2.19 -5.45 3.91
C LEU A 26 -1.23 -6.18 2.97
N ARG A 27 -0.16 -6.79 3.48
CA ARG A 27 0.85 -7.44 2.63
C ARG A 27 0.27 -8.68 1.96
N GLY A 28 0.42 -8.79 0.65
CA GLY A 28 -0.20 -9.82 -0.18
C GLY A 28 -1.66 -9.53 -0.56
N ARG A 29 -2.28 -8.47 -0.02
CA ARG A 29 -3.67 -8.11 -0.31
C ARG A 29 -3.79 -7.29 -1.58
N THR A 30 -4.91 -7.46 -2.27
CA THR A 30 -5.24 -6.76 -3.50
C THR A 30 -6.19 -5.59 -3.23
N GLY A 31 -5.80 -4.39 -3.61
CA GLY A 31 -6.63 -3.20 -3.52
C GLY A 31 -6.84 -2.53 -4.86
N ILE A 32 -7.52 -1.39 -4.81
CA ILE A 32 -7.73 -0.50 -5.96
C ILE A 32 -7.11 0.84 -5.65
N ILE A 33 -6.38 1.41 -6.61
CA ILE A 33 -5.86 2.77 -6.49
C ILE A 33 -7.04 3.73 -6.43
N GLU A 34 -7.16 4.46 -5.32
CA GLU A 34 -8.14 5.53 -5.16
C GLU A 34 -7.60 6.80 -5.81
N ARG A 35 -6.38 7.21 -5.47
CA ARG A 35 -5.67 8.32 -6.13
C ARG A 35 -4.16 8.31 -5.87
N ALA A 36 -3.43 9.03 -6.72
CA ALA A 36 -2.05 9.43 -6.45
C ALA A 36 -2.02 10.61 -5.46
N LEU A 37 -1.08 10.58 -4.52
CA LEU A 37 -0.78 11.67 -3.58
C LEU A 37 0.45 12.48 -4.00
N GLY A 38 1.30 11.90 -4.85
CA GLY A 38 2.52 12.50 -5.37
C GLY A 38 3.79 11.91 -4.73
N PRO A 39 4.95 12.50 -5.05
CA PRO A 39 6.24 11.98 -4.61
C PRO A 39 6.63 12.45 -3.20
N PHE A 40 6.84 11.50 -2.29
CA PHE A 40 7.33 11.72 -0.91
C PHE A 40 8.64 10.96 -0.66
N GLU A 41 9.47 11.44 0.27
CA GLU A 41 10.72 10.76 0.64
C GLU A 41 10.45 9.35 1.18
N ASN A 42 11.24 8.36 0.73
CA ASN A 42 11.13 6.98 1.22
C ASN A 42 11.32 6.91 2.75
N PRO A 43 10.28 6.56 3.53
CA PRO A 43 10.36 6.56 4.99
C PRO A 43 11.34 5.51 5.51
N GLU A 44 11.56 4.43 4.76
CA GLU A 44 12.42 3.32 5.17
C GLU A 44 13.88 3.78 5.32
N GLN A 45 14.35 4.67 4.44
CA GLN A 45 15.69 5.27 4.53
C GLN A 45 15.70 6.53 5.39
N ARG A 46 14.64 7.35 5.31
CA ARG A 46 14.52 8.59 6.06
C ARG A 46 14.56 8.37 7.57
N ALA A 47 14.00 7.26 8.06
CA ALA A 47 14.04 6.88 9.48
C ALA A 47 15.47 6.71 10.04
N TYR A 48 16.46 6.49 9.16
CA TYR A 48 17.86 6.32 9.52
C TYR A 48 18.74 7.50 9.07
N ALA A 49 18.14 8.64 8.71
CA ALA A 49 18.84 9.81 8.16
C ALA A 49 19.71 9.51 6.92
N LEU A 50 19.36 8.46 6.16
CA LEU A 50 20.00 8.12 4.90
C LEU A 50 19.38 8.93 3.74
N PRO A 51 20.07 9.06 2.60
CA PRO A 51 19.48 9.62 1.39
C PRO A 51 18.19 8.89 1.03
N ALA A 52 17.05 9.60 1.13
CA ALA A 52 15.73 9.03 0.93
C ALA A 52 15.17 9.50 -0.42
N PRO A 53 15.32 8.71 -1.50
CA PRO A 53 14.78 9.08 -2.80
C PRO A 53 13.27 9.20 -2.69
N LYS A 54 12.70 10.18 -3.40
CA LYS A 54 11.26 10.33 -3.46
C LYS A 54 10.64 9.15 -4.21
N ARG A 55 9.51 8.69 -3.72
CA ARG A 55 8.69 7.61 -4.29
C ARG A 55 7.25 8.12 -4.37
N GLU A 56 6.56 7.78 -5.45
CA GLU A 56 5.12 8.05 -5.55
C GLU A 56 4.39 7.36 -4.39
N LEU A 57 3.46 8.09 -3.79
CA LEU A 57 2.58 7.59 -2.74
C LEU A 57 1.16 7.52 -3.29
N TYR A 58 0.50 6.39 -3.08
CA TYR A 58 -0.86 6.15 -3.53
C TYR A 58 -1.77 5.90 -2.34
N ARG A 59 -3.01 6.37 -2.41
CA ARG A 59 -4.07 5.83 -1.55
C ARG A 59 -4.65 4.60 -2.24
N VAL A 60 -4.63 3.47 -1.54
CA VAL A 60 -5.14 2.19 -2.00
C VAL A 60 -6.33 1.82 -1.12
N ARG A 61 -7.45 1.50 -1.75
CA ARG A 61 -8.68 1.03 -1.11
C ARG A 61 -8.76 -0.49 -1.13
N PHE A 62 -9.10 -1.07 0.01
CA PHE A 62 -9.34 -2.50 0.19
C PHE A 62 -10.74 -2.69 0.74
N SER A 63 -11.42 -3.77 0.35
CA SER A 63 -12.60 -4.23 1.10
C SER A 63 -12.14 -4.96 2.37
N MET A 64 -12.96 -4.92 3.42
CA MET A 64 -12.72 -5.74 4.61
C MET A 64 -12.73 -7.23 4.26
N ALA A 65 -13.51 -7.65 3.26
CA ALA A 65 -13.50 -9.01 2.74
C ALA A 65 -12.13 -9.45 2.20
N GLU A 66 -11.40 -8.57 1.52
CA GLU A 66 -10.05 -8.88 1.02
C GLU A 66 -9.07 -9.07 2.17
N ILE A 67 -9.15 -8.21 3.19
CA ILE A 67 -8.20 -8.21 4.29
C ILE A 67 -8.46 -9.38 5.24
N TRP A 68 -9.73 -9.61 5.59
CA TRP A 68 -10.17 -10.46 6.69
C TRP A 68 -11.00 -11.68 6.25
N GLY A 69 -11.35 -11.79 4.97
CA GLY A 69 -12.19 -12.86 4.44
C GLY A 69 -13.69 -12.51 4.42
N SER A 70 -14.50 -13.38 3.82
CA SER A 70 -15.96 -13.19 3.68
C SER A 70 -16.71 -13.07 5.00
N ASP A 71 -16.13 -13.59 6.08
CA ASP A 71 -16.76 -13.67 7.40
C ASP A 71 -16.43 -12.45 8.29
N ALA A 72 -15.81 -11.41 7.71
CA ALA A 72 -15.66 -10.11 8.37
C ALA A 72 -17.04 -9.57 8.80
N GLU A 73 -17.11 -8.83 9.91
CA GLU A 73 -18.39 -8.32 10.44
C GLU A 73 -19.15 -7.42 9.44
N ARG A 74 -18.41 -6.68 8.61
CA ARG A 74 -18.90 -5.86 7.49
C ARG A 74 -17.97 -6.06 6.29
N PRO A 75 -18.16 -7.11 5.47
CA PRO A 75 -17.23 -7.44 4.39
C PRO A 75 -17.16 -6.38 3.29
N GLU A 76 -18.22 -5.61 3.11
CA GLU A 76 -18.36 -4.50 2.16
C GLU A 76 -17.75 -3.17 2.63
N ASP A 77 -17.43 -3.03 3.92
CA ASP A 77 -16.72 -1.85 4.42
C ASP A 77 -15.34 -1.75 3.77
N THR A 78 -14.80 -0.54 3.76
CA THR A 78 -13.52 -0.27 3.10
C THR A 78 -12.49 0.31 4.05
N LEU A 79 -11.23 -0.02 3.77
CA LEU A 79 -10.06 0.55 4.41
C LEU A 79 -9.19 1.20 3.33
N ASP A 80 -8.89 2.48 3.51
CA ASP A 80 -7.96 3.21 2.66
C ASP A 80 -6.61 3.32 3.37
N ALA A 81 -5.54 2.92 2.70
CA ALA A 81 -4.18 3.02 3.20
C ALA A 81 -3.26 3.73 2.20
N GLU A 82 -2.32 4.51 2.72
CA GLU A 82 -1.33 5.21 1.90
C GLU A 82 -0.08 4.34 1.77
N VAL A 83 0.23 3.94 0.53
CA VAL A 83 1.25 2.95 0.22
C VAL A 83 2.19 3.49 -0.86
N TYR A 84 3.49 3.37 -0.60
CA TYR A 84 4.53 3.79 -1.54
C TYR A 84 4.61 2.85 -2.74
N ALA A 85 4.90 3.41 -3.91
CA ALA A 85 4.88 2.71 -5.19
C ALA A 85 5.74 1.44 -5.23
N HIS A 86 6.87 1.38 -4.51
CA HIS A 86 7.75 0.21 -4.53
C HIS A 86 7.15 -1.01 -3.80
N TRP A 87 6.13 -0.81 -2.96
CA TRP A 87 5.34 -1.87 -2.34
C TRP A 87 4.21 -2.39 -3.21
N LEU A 88 3.95 -1.76 -4.37
CA LEU A 88 2.86 -2.13 -5.27
C LEU A 88 3.36 -2.91 -6.47
N GLU A 89 2.51 -3.82 -6.94
CA GLU A 89 2.63 -4.50 -8.22
C GLU A 89 1.25 -4.64 -8.87
N GLU A 90 1.19 -4.86 -10.19
CA GLU A 90 -0.06 -5.17 -10.88
C GLU A 90 -0.66 -6.47 -10.32
N ALA A 91 -1.97 -6.47 -10.07
CA ALA A 91 -2.70 -7.61 -9.52
C ALA A 91 -3.31 -8.49 -10.61
#